data_AF-I1CEH7-F1
#
_entry.id   AF-I1CEH7-F1
#
_cell.length_a   1.000
_cell.length_b   1.000
_cell.length_c   1.000
_cell.angle_alpha   90.00
_cell.angle_beta   90.00
_cell.angle_gamma   90.00
#
_symmetry.space_group_name_H-M   'P 1'
#
loop_
_entity.id
_entity.type
_entity.pdbx_description
1 polymer ?
#
loop_
_entity_poly.entity_id
_entity_poly.type
_entity_poly.pdbx_seq_one_letter_code
_entity_poly.pdbx_strand_id
1 'polypeptide(L)' 'MHRRLQLPETIVDPLPFLLNKLPHRIPHSFQAALPWSLRWPTICTILHELDYLCHDKIPPSPPPNIGQRFLEWLPNVSR' A
#
# COMPACT_ATOMS: atom_id res chain seq x y z
N MET A 1 12.53 -2.19 -4.03
CA MET A 1 11.15 -1.72 -3.76
C MET A 1 10.14 -2.38 -4.70
N HIS A 2 10.40 -2.46 -6.00
CA HIS A 2 9.55 -3.08 -7.03
C HIS A 2 9.06 -4.49 -6.72
N ARG A 3 9.97 -5.38 -6.30
CA ARG A 3 9.63 -6.76 -5.92
C ARG A 3 8.63 -6.83 -4.78
N ARG A 4 8.82 -6.01 -3.72
CA ARG A 4 7.89 -5.92 -2.58
C ARG A 4 6.50 -5.46 -3.05
N LEU A 5 6.45 -4.52 -4.00
CA LEU A 5 5.22 -3.94 -4.54
C LEU A 5 4.61 -4.73 -5.72
N GLN A 6 5.22 -5.83 -6.16
CA GLN A 6 4.81 -6.60 -7.34
C GLN A 6 4.66 -5.70 -8.59
N LEU A 7 5.70 -4.91 -8.86
CA LEU A 7 5.78 -3.99 -9.99
C LEU A 7 6.95 -4.34 -10.93
N PRO A 8 6.83 -4.07 -12.24
CA PRO A 8 7.95 -4.15 -13.18
C PRO A 8 9.07 -3.17 -12.83
N GLU A 9 10.33 -3.59 -13.02
CA GLU A 9 11.52 -2.74 -12.79
C GLU A 9 11.61 -1.55 -13.75
N THR A 10 10.81 -1.54 -14.82
CA THR A 10 10.73 -0.43 -15.78
C THR A 10 10.07 0.83 -15.20
N ILE A 11 9.37 0.73 -14.07
CA ILE A 11 8.79 1.88 -13.40
C ILE A 11 9.90 2.59 -12.62
N VAL A 12 10.22 3.84 -12.95
CA VAL A 12 11.32 4.57 -12.29
C VAL A 12 11.06 4.70 -10.77
N ASP A 13 9.89 5.20 -10.39
CA ASP A 13 9.53 5.45 -8.99
C ASP A 13 8.28 4.65 -8.58
N PRO A 14 8.44 3.44 -8.02
CA PRO A 14 7.33 2.51 -7.81
C PRO A 14 6.33 2.96 -6.75
N LEU A 15 6.79 3.69 -5.72
CA LEU A 15 5.92 4.16 -4.64
C LEU A 15 5.05 5.36 -5.08
N PRO A 16 5.60 6.48 -5.61
CA PRO A 16 4.79 7.55 -6.19
C PRO A 16 3.85 7.07 -7.30
N PHE A 17 4.31 6.13 -8.14
CA PHE A 17 3.48 5.53 -9.19
C PHE A 17 2.22 4.87 -8.63
N LEU A 18 2.32 4.12 -7.53
CA LEU A 18 1.16 3.50 -6.89
C LEU A 18 0.29 4.52 -6.16
N LEU A 19 0.88 5.44 -5.41
CA LEU A 19 0.10 6.44 -4.67
C LEU A 19 -0.75 7.30 -5.60
N ASN A 20 -0.24 7.64 -6.78
CA ASN A 20 -1.00 8.36 -7.82
C ASN A 20 -2.12 7.54 -8.46
N LYS A 21 -2.14 6.22 -8.26
CA LYS A 21 -3.18 5.32 -8.77
C LYS A 21 -4.22 4.96 -7.73
N LEU A 22 -4.13 5.51 -6.52
CA LEU A 22 -5.07 5.19 -5.45
C LEU A 22 -6.52 5.39 -5.92
N PRO A 23 -7.40 4.44 -5.58
CA PRO A 23 -8.80 4.54 -5.93
C PRO A 23 -9.42 5.71 -5.16
N HIS A 24 -9.98 6.67 -5.90
CA HIS A 24 -10.70 7.82 -5.33
C HIS A 24 -12.17 7.47 -5.02
N ARG A 25 -12.64 6.33 -5.53
CA ARG A 25 -13.98 5.78 -5.33
C ARG A 25 -13.85 4.30 -5.06
N ILE A 26 -14.81 3.74 -4.33
CA ILE A 26 -14.83 2.30 -4.00
C ILE A 26 -14.76 1.53 -5.32
N PRO A 27 -13.78 0.63 -5.49
CA PRO A 27 -13.70 -0.19 -6.69
C PRO A 27 -14.99 -1.01 -6.85
N HIS A 28 -15.59 -0.98 -8.03
CA HIS A 28 -16.85 -1.70 -8.28
C HIS A 28 -16.67 -3.20 -8.56
N SER A 29 -15.42 -3.66 -8.76
CA SER A 29 -15.11 -5.05 -9.04
C SER A 29 -14.01 -5.61 -8.15
N PHE A 30 -14.11 -6.90 -7.85
CA PHE A 30 -13.08 -7.68 -7.16
C PHE A 30 -11.71 -7.54 -7.85
N GLN A 31 -11.69 -7.62 -9.17
CA GLN A 31 -10.45 -7.52 -9.96
C GLN A 31 -9.77 -6.16 -9.80
N ALA A 32 -10.54 -5.08 -9.59
CA ALA A 32 -9.99 -3.77 -9.31
C ALA A 32 -9.53 -3.63 -7.86
N ALA A 33 -10.17 -4.31 -6.90
CA ALA A 33 -9.83 -4.25 -5.47
C ALA A 33 -8.67 -5.17 -5.05
N LEU A 34 -8.55 -6.34 -5.65
CA LEU A 34 -7.56 -7.37 -5.29
C LEU A 34 -6.09 -6.86 -5.32
N PRO A 35 -5.64 -6.12 -6.36
CA PRO A 35 -4.27 -5.61 -6.37
C PRO A 35 -4.01 -4.64 -5.22
N TRP A 36 -5.03 -3.89 -4.79
CA TRP A 36 -4.94 -2.95 -3.68
C TRP A 36 -4.91 -3.68 -2.34
N SER A 37 -5.75 -4.69 -2.12
CA SER A 37 -5.72 -5.46 -0.87
C SER A 37 -4.37 -6.15 -0.64
N LEU A 38 -3.71 -6.60 -1.70
CA LEU A 38 -2.39 -7.23 -1.63
C LEU A 38 -1.24 -6.23 -1.44
N ARG A 39 -1.26 -5.10 -2.16
CA ARG A 39 -0.15 -4.13 -2.15
C ARG A 39 -0.22 -3.14 -1.00
N TRP A 40 -1.42 -2.80 -0.54
CA TRP A 40 -1.63 -1.74 0.45
C TRP A 40 -0.88 -1.97 1.77
N PRO A 41 -0.91 -3.18 2.39
CA PRO A 41 -0.12 -3.43 3.59
C PRO A 41 1.38 -3.15 3.37
N THR A 42 1.90 -3.55 2.21
CA THR A 42 3.31 -3.31 1.85
C THR A 42 3.61 -1.83 1.64
N ILE A 43 2.69 -1.07 1.02
CA ILE A 43 2.81 0.39 0.87
C ILE A 43 2.87 1.04 2.25
N CYS A 44 1.97 0.67 3.17
CA CYS A 44 1.96 1.20 4.54
C CYS A 44 3.27 0.90 5.30
N THR A 45 3.80 -0.32 5.19
CA THR A 45 5.09 -0.66 5.81
C THR A 45 6.24 0.16 5.23
N ILE A 46 6.30 0.34 3.90
CA ILE A 46 7.34 1.15 3.26
C ILE A 46 7.24 2.61 3.70
N LEU A 47 6.02 3.18 3.76
CA LEU A 47 5.84 4.55 4.22
C LEU A 47 6.27 4.73 5.67
N HIS A 48 5.99 3.74 6.54
CA HIS A 48 6.47 3.73 7.94
C HIS A 48 7.99 3.65 8.02
N GLU A 49 8.62 2.78 7.22
CA GLU A 49 10.09 2.69 7.13
C GLU A 49 10.72 4.00 6.61
N LEU A 50 10.08 4.68 5.66
CA LEU A 50 10.55 5.96 5.12
C LEU A 50 10.40 7.11 6.13
N ASP A 51 9.26 7.19 6.80
CA ASP A 51 9.01 8.16 7.88
C ASP A 51 10.10 8.05 8.95
N TYR A 52 10.46 6.82 9.33
CA TYR A 52 11.58 6.56 10.21
C TYR A 52 12.89 7.17 9.69
N LEU A 53 13.29 6.81 8.46
CA LEU A 53 14.56 7.24 7.87
C LEU A 53 14.65 8.77 7.71
N CYS A 54 13.53 9.43 7.40
CA CYS A 54 13.48 10.88 7.25
C CYS A 54 13.56 11.64 8.57
N HIS A 55 13.16 11.01 9.68
CA HIS A 55 13.05 11.67 10.97
C HIS A 55 14.11 11.25 11.98
N ASP A 56 15.00 10.30 11.65
CA ASP A 56 16.10 9.80 12.51
C ASP A 56 15.64 9.37 13.92
N LYS A 57 14.40 8.87 14.03
CA LYS A 57 13.78 8.46 15.31
C LYS A 57 13.47 6.99 15.32
N ILE A 58 14.10 6.19 16.20
CA ILE A 58 13.79 4.74 16.33
C ILE A 58 12.28 4.52 16.19
N PRO A 59 11.81 3.78 15.17
CA PRO A 59 10.39 3.73 14.92
C PRO A 59 9.80 2.88 16.03
N PRO A 60 8.67 3.30 16.64
CA PRO A 60 7.83 2.35 17.33
C PRO A 60 7.49 1.23 16.33
N SER A 61 7.30 0.02 16.84
CA SER A 61 6.82 -1.09 16.01
C SER A 61 5.61 -0.61 15.19
N PRO A 62 5.55 -0.90 13.87
CA PRO A 62 4.42 -0.47 13.06
C PRO A 62 3.14 -0.97 13.74
N PRO A 63 2.12 -0.10 13.87
CA PRO A 63 0.90 -0.48 14.55
C PRO A 63 0.31 -1.72 13.86
N PRO A 64 -0.24 -2.67 14.63
CA PRO A 64 -0.68 -3.98 14.11
C PRO A 64 -1.72 -3.87 12.99
N ASN A 65 -2.38 -2.71 12.89
CA ASN A 65 -3.50 -2.44 11.99
C ASN A 65 -3.19 -1.32 10.98
N ILE A 66 -1.91 -1.08 10.66
CA ILE A 66 -1.54 -0.02 9.72
C ILE A 66 -2.24 -0.25 8.37
N GLY A 67 -2.96 0.77 7.90
CA GLY A 67 -3.71 0.70 6.65
C GLY A 67 -5.02 -0.09 6.69
N GLN A 68 -5.45 -0.62 7.85
CA GLN A 68 -6.68 -1.44 7.97
C GLN A 68 -7.94 -0.73 7.44
N ARG A 69 -8.09 0.58 7.72
CA ARG A 69 -9.25 1.36 7.26
C ARG A 69 -9.45 1.33 5.73
N PHE A 70 -8.35 1.34 4.97
CA PHE A 70 -8.45 1.27 3.52
C PHE A 70 -8.82 -0.15 3.06
N LEU A 71 -8.35 -1.19 3.75
CA LEU A 71 -8.75 -2.57 3.48
C LEU A 71 -10.25 -2.80 3.76
N GLU A 72 -10.77 -2.25 4.86
CA GLU A 72 -12.20 -2.30 5.22
C GLU A 72 -13.09 -1.55 4.22
N TRP A 73 -12.53 -0.51 3.60
CA TRP A 73 -13.22 0.29 2.59
C TRP A 73 -13.27 -0.39 1.21
N LEU A 74 -12.33 -1.30 0.91
CA LEU A 74 -12.37 -2.09 -0.31
C LEU A 74 -13.53 -3.09 -0.27
N PRO A 75 -14.19 -3.38 -1.41
CA PRO A 75 -15.22 -4.42 -1.46
C PRO A 75 -14.61 -5.76 -1.04
N ASN A 76 -15.39 -6.58 -0.30
CA ASN A 76 -14.93 -7.88 0.20
C ASN A 76 -14.29 -8.71 -0.93
N VAL A 77 -12.99 -8.96 -0.79
CA VAL A 77 -12.17 -9.77 -1.72
C VAL A 77 -12.26 -11.27 -1.34
N SER A 78 -13.32 -11.65 -0.62
CA SER A 78 -13.61 -13.00 -0.15
C SER A 78 -15.00 -13.43 -0.66
N ARG A 79 -15.07 -13.74 -1.95
CA ARG A 79 -16.20 -14.47 -2.53
C ARG A 79 -15.74 -15.34 -3.68
#